data_AF-A0A9D6UV06-F1
#
_entry.id   AF-A0A9D6UV06-F1
#
_cell.length_a   1.000
_cell.length_b   1.000
_cell.length_c   1.000
_cell.angle_alpha   90.00
_cell.angle_beta   90.00
_cell.angle_gamma   90.00
#
_symmetry.space_group_name_H-M   'P 1'
#
loop_
_entity.id
_entity.type
_entity.pdbx_description
1 polymer ?
#
loop_
_entity_poly.entity_id
_entity_poly.type
_entity_poly.pdbx_seq_one_letter_code
_entity_poly.pdbx_strand_id
1 'polypeptide(L)'
;MTISSRALAMWCLGLACCLPAAGQAPEQVYRGELVAFPGAWSYQIGSAAIILTTDEELEILAADPDRVLNLATGRTPRNESLRQICERSQAAGRRTVKIAFDQFFKQYRAGQETPRRLTPDTDGYIEKIAAIGKFAEKFGLGLELSLLSPLEAGPAYVKETGESGKWMQYRKGVRDPKTGRFSVELWRQARWVNNKGPVEVKAGRVRAFAFRERRVGGTPYRVVDPAGIVEIQDGIEVEAYENVIVKNGDYHAQRIRVHGSGVIAEQGLDRVLVVQEYQTPEMDYFSGKALPFLKGLIDRYTAAGVKLNGLYSDEMHIQGDWSYFAHHDNGEFTLRYVSDALAARYAELYGAEYRDFAKYLVYFTYGQEDAAADLTARQGVMHVFGATAEEVRRTALFRARYYHLLQDGVVDLFVAAKRYAERKMGRRLDARYHATWAQSPTIDYWETGRQNRNALMYEYTSNFVWSNTVQQAATACYDYFKWGDFLSGSGNDHAEGGWLDRNYVGLALAASTGSINEVPYAYGAHWGMPAEVS
;
A
#
# COMPACT_ATOMS: atom_id res chain seq x y z
N MET A 1 -2.03 -40.46 -75.56
CA MET A 1 -1.07 -40.40 -76.69
C MET A 1 -0.80 -38.94 -76.97
N THR A 2 0.49 -38.55 -77.00
CA THR A 2 1.04 -37.26 -77.48
C THR A 2 0.65 -35.94 -76.80
N ILE A 3 1.70 -35.14 -76.53
CA ILE A 3 1.79 -33.66 -76.47
C ILE A 3 1.22 -33.02 -75.18
N SER A 4 2.05 -32.54 -74.24
CA SER A 4 2.88 -31.32 -74.23
C SER A 4 2.12 -30.04 -73.84
N SER A 5 2.69 -29.38 -72.81
CA SER A 5 2.77 -27.92 -72.58
C SER A 5 1.47 -27.11 -72.47
N ARG A 6 1.21 -26.55 -71.28
CA ARG A 6 1.30 -25.09 -71.02
C ARG A 6 0.93 -24.72 -69.57
N ALA A 7 1.59 -23.65 -69.12
CA ALA A 7 1.23 -22.72 -68.05
C ALA A 7 1.53 -23.13 -66.59
N LEU A 8 2.78 -22.84 -66.20
CA LEU A 8 3.12 -22.28 -64.88
C LEU A 8 2.17 -21.09 -64.60
N ALA A 9 1.39 -21.17 -63.53
CA ALA A 9 0.75 -20.01 -62.92
C ALA A 9 1.34 -19.84 -61.51
N MET A 10 2.21 -18.83 -61.39
CA MET A 10 2.74 -18.30 -60.14
C MET A 10 1.60 -17.96 -59.18
N TRP A 11 1.59 -18.62 -58.02
CA TRP A 11 0.97 -18.07 -56.81
C TRP A 11 2.06 -17.32 -56.04
N CYS A 12 2.10 -16.01 -56.23
CA CYS A 12 2.81 -15.11 -55.34
C CYS A 12 2.07 -15.06 -54.00
N LEU A 13 2.46 -15.89 -53.04
CA LEU A 13 2.16 -15.63 -51.63
C LEU A 13 3.05 -14.47 -51.18
N GLY A 14 2.44 -13.28 -51.13
CA GLY A 14 3.03 -12.12 -50.49
C GLY A 14 3.23 -12.39 -49.01
N LEU A 15 4.46 -12.75 -48.63
CA LEU A 15 4.98 -12.52 -47.28
C LEU A 15 5.05 -11.01 -47.09
N ALA A 16 3.95 -10.41 -46.64
CA ALA A 16 3.97 -9.10 -46.03
C ALA A 16 4.69 -9.24 -44.68
N CYS A 17 6.01 -9.19 -44.69
CA CYS A 17 6.77 -8.76 -43.53
C CYS A 17 6.30 -7.34 -43.21
N CYS A 18 5.37 -7.20 -42.28
CA CYS A 18 5.22 -5.95 -41.54
C CYS A 18 6.55 -5.72 -40.83
N LEU A 19 7.42 -4.92 -41.45
CA LEU A 19 8.49 -4.25 -40.73
C LEU A 19 7.85 -3.51 -39.55
N PRO A 20 8.32 -3.70 -38.30
CA PRO A 20 7.84 -2.88 -37.20
C PRO A 20 8.10 -1.42 -37.57
N ALA A 21 7.13 -0.56 -37.29
CA ALA A 21 7.28 0.88 -37.47
C ALA A 21 8.61 1.32 -36.82
N ALA A 22 9.45 2.03 -37.57
CA ALA A 22 10.72 2.53 -37.08
C ALA A 22 10.50 3.29 -35.76
N GLY A 23 11.00 2.74 -34.65
CA GLY A 23 10.85 3.29 -33.30
C GLY A 23 10.14 2.42 -32.27
N GLN A 24 9.62 1.23 -32.63
CA GLN A 24 9.13 0.25 -31.64
C GLN A 24 10.13 -0.90 -31.46
N ALA A 25 10.61 -1.10 -30.23
CA ALA A 25 11.32 -2.32 -29.88
C ALA A 25 10.36 -3.51 -29.99
N PRO A 26 10.66 -4.55 -30.78
CA PRO A 26 9.74 -5.67 -30.98
C PRO A 26 9.48 -6.40 -29.65
N GLU A 27 8.21 -6.49 -29.27
CA GLU A 27 7.78 -7.20 -28.06
C GLU A 27 8.05 -8.69 -28.18
N GLN A 28 7.67 -9.27 -29.33
CA GLN A 28 7.98 -10.63 -29.73
C GLN A 28 9.16 -10.59 -30.69
N VAL A 29 10.35 -10.94 -30.21
CA VAL A 29 11.56 -11.04 -31.04
C VAL A 29 11.47 -12.23 -31.99
N TYR A 30 10.69 -13.25 -31.62
CA TYR A 30 10.40 -14.40 -32.46
C TYR A 30 8.93 -14.79 -32.32
N ARG A 31 8.26 -15.05 -33.44
CA ARG A 31 6.89 -15.59 -33.46
C ARG A 31 6.82 -16.66 -34.55
N GLY A 32 6.92 -17.91 -34.16
CA GLY A 32 6.64 -19.09 -34.99
C GLY A 32 5.25 -19.66 -34.70
N GLU A 33 4.90 -20.77 -35.36
CA GLU A 33 3.60 -21.43 -35.19
C GLU A 33 3.40 -22.01 -33.78
N LEU A 34 4.48 -22.41 -33.11
CA LEU A 34 4.44 -23.07 -31.79
C LEU A 34 5.05 -22.23 -30.65
N VAL A 35 5.90 -21.24 -30.97
CA VAL A 35 6.65 -20.47 -29.97
C VAL A 35 6.62 -19.00 -30.32
N ALA A 36 6.22 -18.17 -29.35
CA ALA A 36 6.49 -16.74 -29.36
C ALA A 36 7.50 -16.44 -28.24
N PHE A 37 8.66 -15.87 -28.60
CA PHE A 37 9.64 -15.37 -27.65
C PHE A 37 9.58 -13.84 -27.62
N PRO A 38 9.49 -13.22 -26.44
CA PRO A 38 9.80 -13.83 -25.15
C PRO A 38 8.63 -14.44 -24.39
N GLY A 39 7.38 -14.42 -24.88
CA GLY A 39 6.27 -15.14 -24.20
C GLY A 39 6.26 -14.94 -22.67
N ALA A 40 6.16 -16.01 -21.88
CA ALA A 40 6.29 -15.95 -20.41
C ALA A 40 7.70 -15.60 -19.91
N TRP A 41 8.73 -15.81 -20.74
CA TRP A 41 10.12 -15.42 -20.48
C TRP A 41 10.36 -13.91 -20.62
N SER A 42 9.38 -13.12 -21.08
CA SER A 42 9.44 -11.65 -21.06
C SER A 42 9.74 -11.14 -19.66
N TYR A 43 9.17 -11.84 -18.67
CA TYR A 43 9.35 -11.56 -17.27
C TYR A 43 10.81 -11.70 -16.82
N GLN A 44 11.62 -12.51 -17.49
CA GLN A 44 13.02 -12.75 -17.15
C GLN A 44 14.00 -11.86 -17.92
N ILE A 45 13.53 -11.04 -18.87
CA ILE A 45 14.41 -10.09 -19.56
C ILE A 45 14.90 -9.03 -18.57
N GLY A 46 16.22 -8.89 -18.48
CA GLY A 46 16.85 -7.92 -17.59
C GLY A 46 16.50 -6.47 -17.93
N SER A 47 16.49 -5.63 -16.91
CA SER A 47 16.29 -4.18 -16.99
C SER A 47 17.44 -3.45 -16.30
N ALA A 48 17.65 -2.18 -16.65
CA ALA A 48 18.39 -1.27 -15.77
C ALA A 48 17.43 -0.59 -14.79
N ALA A 49 17.95 -0.11 -13.66
CA ALA A 49 17.17 0.63 -12.67
C ALA A 49 17.90 1.91 -12.24
N ILE A 50 17.11 2.97 -12.07
CA ILE A 50 17.46 4.25 -11.48
C ILE A 50 16.49 4.47 -10.32
N ILE A 51 17.03 4.60 -9.11
CA ILE A 51 16.25 4.91 -7.91
C ILE A 51 16.58 6.33 -7.46
N LEU A 52 15.57 7.19 -7.54
CA LEU A 52 15.64 8.60 -7.18
C LEU A 52 15.28 8.79 -5.71
N THR A 53 15.96 9.72 -5.06
CA THR A 53 15.70 10.15 -3.68
C THR A 53 15.26 11.60 -3.58
N THR A 54 15.48 12.40 -4.62
CA THR A 54 15.10 13.82 -4.63
C THR A 54 14.60 14.27 -6.01
N ASP A 55 13.81 15.36 -5.99
CA ASP A 55 13.32 16.00 -7.22
C ASP A 55 14.48 16.52 -8.08
N GLU A 56 15.57 16.98 -7.46
CA GLU A 56 16.77 17.46 -8.17
C GLU A 56 17.38 16.37 -9.05
N GLU A 57 17.45 15.13 -8.58
CA GLU A 57 17.94 14.01 -9.39
C GLU A 57 17.06 13.76 -10.62
N LEU A 58 15.73 13.87 -10.48
CA LEU A 58 14.79 13.77 -11.60
C LEU A 58 15.00 14.91 -12.62
N GLU A 59 15.13 16.14 -12.12
CA GLU A 59 15.33 17.33 -12.94
C GLU A 59 16.65 17.26 -13.73
N ILE A 60 17.73 16.83 -13.07
CA ILE A 60 19.05 16.66 -13.71
C ILE A 60 18.97 15.59 -14.80
N LEU A 61 18.39 14.42 -14.53
CA LEU A 61 18.27 13.36 -15.55
C LEU A 61 17.46 13.81 -16.77
N ALA A 62 16.44 14.64 -16.57
CA ALA A 62 15.63 15.17 -17.65
C ALA A 62 16.33 16.28 -18.45
N ALA A 63 17.10 17.14 -17.79
CA ALA A 63 17.74 18.31 -18.40
C ALA A 63 19.11 17.99 -19.04
N ASP A 64 19.92 17.14 -18.39
CA ASP A 64 21.28 16.81 -18.80
C ASP A 64 21.54 15.29 -18.69
N PRO A 65 21.23 14.51 -19.75
CA PRO A 65 21.44 13.07 -19.78
C PRO A 65 22.91 12.63 -19.64
N ASP A 66 23.86 13.55 -19.77
CA ASP A 66 25.29 13.33 -19.66
C ASP A 66 25.82 13.61 -18.25
N ARG A 67 25.04 14.30 -17.42
CA ARG A 67 25.40 14.56 -16.02
C ARG A 67 25.47 13.25 -15.24
N VAL A 68 26.61 13.03 -14.60
CA VAL A 68 26.84 11.88 -13.72
C VAL A 68 26.22 12.15 -12.35
N LEU A 69 25.39 11.21 -11.90
CA LEU A 69 24.77 11.22 -10.57
C LEU A 69 25.27 10.01 -9.76
N ASN A 70 25.33 10.16 -8.44
CA ASN A 70 25.50 9.02 -7.55
C ASN A 70 24.14 8.33 -7.34
N LEU A 71 23.96 7.16 -7.95
CA LEU A 71 22.74 6.35 -7.94
C LEU A 71 22.89 5.11 -7.04
N ALA A 72 23.66 5.25 -5.95
CA ALA A 72 23.93 4.14 -5.04
C ALA A 72 22.67 3.66 -4.32
N THR A 73 22.47 2.34 -4.32
CA THR A 73 21.46 1.63 -3.53
C THR A 73 22.09 0.81 -2.39
N GLY A 74 23.37 1.08 -2.09
CA GLY A 74 24.15 0.42 -1.05
C GLY A 74 25.39 1.23 -0.72
N ARG A 75 26.29 0.65 0.10
CA ARG A 75 27.46 1.38 0.63
C ARG A 75 28.49 1.77 -0.44
N THR A 76 28.47 1.12 -1.59
CA THR A 76 29.39 1.41 -2.70
C THR A 76 28.75 2.46 -3.61
N PRO A 77 29.40 3.62 -3.83
CA PRO A 77 28.91 4.64 -4.76
C PRO A 77 28.71 4.08 -6.18
N ARG A 78 27.67 4.55 -6.86
CA ARG A 78 27.37 4.19 -8.25
C ARG A 78 27.23 5.47 -9.07
N ASN A 79 28.35 5.96 -9.61
CA ASN A 79 28.38 7.20 -10.37
C ASN A 79 28.15 6.92 -11.86
N GLU A 80 26.94 7.18 -12.35
CA GLU A 80 26.55 6.97 -13.75
C GLU A 80 25.65 8.11 -14.25
N SER A 81 25.72 8.41 -15.55
CA SER A 81 24.75 9.27 -16.24
C SER A 81 23.63 8.46 -16.88
N LEU A 82 22.53 9.13 -17.27
CA LEU A 82 21.44 8.49 -18.02
C LEU A 82 21.95 7.87 -19.33
N ARG A 83 22.85 8.56 -20.04
CA ARG A 83 23.48 8.05 -21.27
C ARG A 83 24.22 6.74 -21.03
N GLN A 84 25.10 6.70 -20.04
CA GLN A 84 25.89 5.50 -19.73
C GLN A 84 24.99 4.31 -19.40
N ILE A 85 23.89 4.56 -18.68
CA ILE A 85 22.89 3.53 -18.37
C ILE A 85 22.20 3.02 -19.64
N CYS A 86 21.82 3.93 -20.54
CA CYS A 86 21.14 3.57 -21.79
C CYS A 86 22.07 2.79 -22.74
N GLU A 87 23.31 3.24 -22.93
CA GLU A 87 24.32 2.58 -23.77
C GLU A 87 24.63 1.17 -23.27
N ARG A 88 24.88 1.01 -21.97
CA ARG A 88 25.10 -0.31 -21.35
C ARG A 88 23.87 -1.19 -21.48
N SER A 89 22.67 -0.63 -21.33
CA SER A 89 21.42 -1.40 -21.43
C SER A 89 21.19 -1.90 -22.84
N GLN A 90 21.43 -1.05 -23.85
CA GLN A 90 21.38 -1.42 -25.26
C GLN A 90 22.41 -2.50 -25.59
N ALA A 91 23.67 -2.34 -25.14
CA ALA A 91 24.72 -3.33 -25.35
C ALA A 91 24.41 -4.69 -24.70
N ALA A 92 23.70 -4.68 -23.57
CA ALA A 92 23.23 -5.89 -22.88
C ALA A 92 21.90 -6.44 -23.42
N GLY A 93 21.35 -5.89 -24.52
CA GLY A 93 20.09 -6.34 -25.13
C GLY A 93 18.85 -6.08 -24.26
N ARG A 94 18.95 -5.19 -23.27
CA ARG A 94 17.82 -4.79 -22.42
C ARG A 94 16.89 -3.87 -23.19
N ARG A 95 15.63 -3.84 -22.78
CA ARG A 95 14.58 -3.02 -23.42
C ARG A 95 14.00 -1.97 -22.50
N THR A 96 14.30 -2.04 -21.20
CA THR A 96 13.60 -1.27 -20.18
C THR A 96 14.59 -0.63 -19.22
N VAL A 97 14.36 0.64 -18.93
CA VAL A 97 14.95 1.35 -17.79
C VAL A 97 13.83 1.61 -16.78
N LYS A 98 14.00 1.10 -15.58
CA LYS A 98 13.11 1.37 -14.45
C LYS A 98 13.49 2.70 -13.82
N ILE A 99 12.50 3.53 -13.54
CA ILE A 99 12.68 4.77 -12.79
C ILE A 99 11.66 4.76 -11.66
N ALA A 100 12.15 4.78 -10.43
CA ALA A 100 11.31 4.81 -9.24
C ALA A 100 11.86 5.82 -8.22
N PHE A 101 10.99 6.35 -7.38
CA PHE A 101 11.36 7.09 -6.19
C PHE A 101 11.33 6.18 -4.98
N ASP A 102 12.42 6.22 -4.21
CA ASP A 102 12.51 5.53 -2.94
C ASP A 102 13.48 6.25 -1.97
N GLN A 103 12.87 6.89 -0.96
CA GLN A 103 13.50 7.63 0.12
C GLN A 103 14.42 6.74 0.96
N PHE A 104 14.19 5.43 1.04
CA PHE A 104 15.01 4.51 1.83
C PHE A 104 16.50 4.64 1.45
N PHE A 105 16.79 4.76 0.16
CA PHE A 105 18.16 4.82 -0.35
C PHE A 105 18.88 6.15 -0.10
N LYS A 106 18.20 7.15 0.49
CA LYS A 106 18.86 8.39 0.91
C LYS A 106 19.98 8.13 1.91
N GLN A 107 19.87 7.07 2.70
CA GLN A 107 20.89 6.69 3.69
C GLN A 107 22.28 6.39 3.08
N TYR A 108 22.35 6.09 1.78
CA TYR A 108 23.60 5.84 1.05
C TYR A 108 24.12 7.08 0.30
N ARG A 109 23.40 8.20 0.36
CA ARG A 109 23.65 9.41 -0.41
C ARG A 109 23.50 10.65 0.47
N ALA A 110 24.61 11.30 0.81
CA ALA A 110 24.59 12.50 1.65
C ALA A 110 23.84 13.66 0.95
N GLY A 111 23.19 14.53 1.74
CA GLY A 111 22.61 15.79 1.26
C GLY A 111 21.21 15.71 0.66
N GLN A 112 20.51 14.58 0.79
CA GLN A 112 19.22 14.32 0.13
C GLN A 112 17.98 14.70 0.97
N GLU A 113 18.12 15.60 1.95
CA GLU A 113 17.02 16.00 2.85
C GLU A 113 16.16 17.12 2.25
N THR A 114 15.47 16.83 1.16
CA THR A 114 14.53 17.77 0.52
C THR A 114 13.12 17.18 0.42
N PRO A 115 12.07 17.98 0.69
CA PRO A 115 10.70 17.51 0.48
C PRO A 115 10.42 17.25 -0.99
N ARG A 116 9.86 16.07 -1.30
CA ARG A 116 9.39 15.73 -2.63
C ARG A 116 8.16 16.55 -3.01
N ARG A 117 8.18 17.14 -4.19
CA ARG A 117 7.08 17.92 -4.80
C ARG A 117 6.63 17.33 -6.13
N LEU A 118 7.53 16.64 -6.83
CA LEU A 118 7.24 15.99 -8.10
C LEU A 118 6.75 14.55 -7.85
N THR A 119 5.42 14.40 -7.80
CA THR A 119 4.75 13.09 -7.73
C THR A 119 4.25 12.67 -9.12
N PRO A 120 4.07 11.35 -9.38
CA PRO A 120 3.67 10.83 -10.68
C PRO A 120 2.38 11.43 -11.24
N ASP A 121 1.51 11.96 -10.39
CA ASP A 121 0.26 12.57 -10.78
C ASP A 121 0.34 14.07 -11.15
N THR A 122 1.51 14.70 -11.01
CA THR A 122 1.74 16.13 -11.32
C THR A 122 2.28 16.36 -12.73
N ASP A 123 1.85 17.43 -13.39
CA ASP A 123 2.30 17.76 -14.75
C ASP A 123 3.82 17.96 -14.85
N GLY A 124 4.44 18.55 -13.83
CA GLY A 124 5.89 18.75 -13.78
C GLY A 124 6.66 17.43 -13.79
N TYR A 125 6.19 16.42 -13.06
CA TYR A 125 6.80 15.08 -13.09
C TYR A 125 6.64 14.43 -14.46
N ILE A 126 5.44 14.52 -15.06
CA ILE A 126 5.15 13.96 -16.39
C ILE A 126 6.09 14.56 -17.45
N GLU A 127 6.31 15.87 -17.41
CA GLU A 127 7.24 16.56 -18.32
C GLU A 127 8.67 16.01 -18.21
N LYS A 128 9.18 15.82 -16.99
CA LYS A 128 10.54 15.30 -16.78
C LYS A 128 10.67 13.84 -17.22
N ILE A 129 9.68 13.00 -16.90
CA ILE A 129 9.65 11.62 -17.38
C ILE A 129 9.56 11.55 -18.91
N ALA A 130 8.79 12.42 -19.55
CA ALA A 130 8.70 12.49 -21.01
C ALA A 130 10.05 12.84 -21.64
N ALA A 131 10.80 13.78 -21.07
CA ALA A 131 12.15 14.11 -21.52
C ALA A 131 13.11 12.91 -21.39
N ILE A 132 13.08 12.23 -20.25
CA ILE A 132 13.89 11.02 -20.00
C ILE A 132 13.52 9.89 -20.97
N GLY A 133 12.21 9.66 -21.17
CA GLY A 133 11.69 8.64 -22.08
C GLY A 133 12.10 8.90 -23.53
N LYS A 134 11.99 10.15 -24.00
CA LYS A 134 12.44 10.56 -25.33
C LYS A 134 13.94 10.35 -25.53
N PHE A 135 14.74 10.51 -24.49
CA PHE A 135 16.17 10.22 -24.57
C PHE A 135 16.44 8.71 -24.62
N ALA A 136 15.83 7.94 -23.72
CA ALA A 136 15.99 6.49 -23.64
C ALA A 136 15.53 5.78 -24.93
N GLU A 137 14.52 6.31 -25.61
CA GLU A 137 14.01 5.79 -26.88
C GLU A 137 15.07 5.75 -27.99
N LYS A 138 16.04 6.69 -27.99
CA LYS A 138 17.15 6.70 -28.95
C LYS A 138 18.02 5.43 -28.88
N PHE A 139 17.95 4.73 -27.75
CA PHE A 139 18.66 3.48 -27.50
C PHE A 139 17.74 2.25 -27.61
N GLY A 140 16.49 2.42 -28.05
CA GLY A 140 15.49 1.35 -28.15
C GLY A 140 14.88 0.95 -26.80
N LEU A 141 14.97 1.83 -25.80
CA LEU A 141 14.49 1.57 -24.44
C LEU A 141 13.13 2.21 -24.19
N GLY A 142 12.25 1.50 -23.48
CA GLY A 142 11.05 2.05 -22.85
C GLY A 142 11.23 2.17 -21.34
N LEU A 143 10.22 2.71 -20.66
CA LEU A 143 10.25 2.95 -19.22
C LEU A 143 9.38 1.96 -18.44
N GLU A 144 9.83 1.62 -17.25
CA GLU A 144 8.99 1.01 -16.21
C GLU A 144 8.93 1.97 -15.03
N LEU A 145 7.71 2.37 -14.64
CA LEU A 145 7.47 3.49 -13.74
C LEU A 145 6.52 3.12 -12.61
N SER A 146 6.67 3.79 -11.48
CA SER A 146 5.72 3.73 -10.36
C SER A 146 4.50 4.64 -10.60
N LEU A 147 3.86 4.45 -11.77
CA LEU A 147 2.74 5.28 -12.23
C LEU A 147 1.43 4.93 -11.50
N LEU A 148 1.20 3.64 -11.30
CA LEU A 148 0.00 3.09 -10.69
C LEU A 148 0.37 2.52 -9.32
N SER A 149 0.73 3.41 -8.40
CA SER A 149 1.05 3.09 -7.00
C SER A 149 0.19 3.94 -6.06
N PRO A 150 -0.52 3.35 -5.08
CA PRO A 150 -1.36 4.09 -4.15
C PRO A 150 -0.58 5.17 -3.38
N LEU A 151 0.64 4.85 -2.93
CA LEU A 151 1.50 5.77 -2.16
C LEU A 151 1.91 7.05 -2.90
N GLU A 152 1.88 7.03 -4.24
CA GLU A 152 2.43 8.11 -5.05
C GLU A 152 1.35 8.97 -5.72
N ALA A 153 0.09 8.52 -5.71
CA ALA A 153 -1.02 9.20 -6.37
C ALA A 153 -1.93 9.87 -5.33
N GLY A 154 -2.02 11.21 -5.37
CA GLY A 154 -2.70 11.94 -4.30
C GLY A 154 -2.74 13.44 -4.51
N PRO A 155 -1.60 14.15 -4.53
CA PRO A 155 -1.59 15.61 -4.56
C PRO A 155 -2.40 16.23 -5.70
N ALA A 156 -2.28 15.70 -6.92
CA ALA A 156 -3.07 16.18 -8.06
C ALA A 156 -4.53 15.73 -7.97
N TYR A 157 -4.78 14.50 -7.48
CA TYR A 157 -6.15 14.01 -7.24
C TYR A 157 -6.92 14.92 -6.30
N VAL A 158 -6.33 15.26 -5.14
CA VAL A 158 -6.93 16.14 -4.14
C VAL A 158 -7.19 17.52 -4.73
N LYS A 159 -6.23 18.06 -5.50
CA LYS A 159 -6.37 19.36 -6.16
C LYS A 159 -7.51 19.38 -7.20
N GLU A 160 -7.66 18.32 -7.99
CA GLU A 160 -8.64 18.24 -9.07
C GLU A 160 -10.05 17.90 -8.56
N THR A 161 -10.16 17.03 -7.55
CA THR A 161 -11.44 16.45 -7.13
C THR A 161 -11.99 17.02 -5.84
N GLY A 162 -11.12 17.61 -4.99
CA GLY A 162 -11.41 18.02 -3.62
C GLY A 162 -11.52 16.85 -2.63
N GLU A 163 -11.25 15.62 -3.05
CA GLU A 163 -11.40 14.41 -2.23
C GLU A 163 -10.03 13.85 -1.83
N SER A 164 -9.96 13.23 -0.65
CA SER A 164 -8.74 12.61 -0.12
C SER A 164 -9.08 11.34 0.66
N GLY A 165 -8.06 10.52 0.90
CA GLY A 165 -8.14 9.45 1.88
C GLY A 165 -8.46 9.96 3.28
N LYS A 166 -8.98 9.07 4.13
CA LYS A 166 -9.32 9.37 5.53
C LYS A 166 -9.05 8.18 6.43
N TRP A 167 -8.33 8.43 7.52
CA TRP A 167 -8.17 7.48 8.61
C TRP A 167 -8.99 7.88 9.83
N MET A 168 -9.38 6.89 10.60
CA MET A 168 -10.00 7.05 11.90
C MET A 168 -9.17 6.29 12.93
N GLN A 169 -8.63 7.00 13.92
CA GLN A 169 -8.05 6.41 15.12
C GLN A 169 -9.11 6.31 16.20
N TYR A 170 -9.18 5.19 16.90
CA TYR A 170 -10.21 4.97 17.91
C TYR A 170 -9.65 4.53 19.26
N ARG A 171 -10.21 5.08 20.33
CA ARG A 171 -9.90 4.69 21.72
C ARG A 171 -11.17 4.64 22.55
N LYS A 172 -11.43 3.49 23.18
CA LYS A 172 -12.48 3.32 24.19
C LYS A 172 -12.02 3.92 25.52
N GLY A 173 -12.93 4.48 26.31
CA GLY A 173 -12.65 4.94 27.67
C GLY A 173 -13.87 4.90 28.58
N VAL A 174 -13.72 5.46 29.77
CA VAL A 174 -14.75 5.54 30.80
C VAL A 174 -15.54 6.84 30.66
N ARG A 175 -16.85 6.75 30.89
CA ARG A 175 -17.74 7.90 31.00
C ARG A 175 -18.51 7.83 32.31
N ASP A 176 -18.65 8.95 33.01
CA ASP A 176 -19.48 9.05 34.19
C ASP A 176 -20.96 8.91 33.79
N PRO A 177 -21.67 7.88 34.25
CA PRO A 177 -23.06 7.62 33.87
C PRO A 177 -24.06 8.67 34.35
N LYS A 178 -23.69 9.49 35.35
CA LYS A 178 -24.52 10.53 35.96
C LYS A 178 -24.22 11.90 35.38
N THR A 179 -22.95 12.29 35.36
CA THR A 179 -22.53 13.64 34.95
C THR A 179 -22.23 13.75 33.46
N GLY A 180 -22.00 12.61 32.80
CA GLY A 180 -21.61 12.54 31.40
C GLY A 180 -20.14 12.84 31.13
N ARG A 181 -19.38 13.18 32.18
CA ARG A 181 -17.96 13.52 32.08
C ARG A 181 -17.14 12.34 31.56
N PHE A 182 -16.25 12.61 30.64
CA PHE A 182 -15.28 11.63 30.13
C PHE A 182 -13.94 12.29 29.87
N SER A 183 -12.90 11.47 29.78
CA SER A 183 -11.52 11.87 29.54
C SER A 183 -10.75 10.68 28.99
N VAL A 184 -10.32 10.77 27.73
CA VAL A 184 -9.63 9.69 27.02
C VAL A 184 -8.37 10.24 26.40
N GLU A 185 -7.25 9.57 26.63
CA GLU A 185 -5.97 9.92 26.01
C GLU A 185 -5.67 9.03 24.81
N LEU A 186 -5.08 9.63 23.76
CA LEU A 186 -4.59 8.90 22.59
C LEU A 186 -3.30 9.51 22.05
N TRP A 187 -2.52 8.73 21.30
CA TRP A 187 -1.38 9.22 20.54
C TRP A 187 -1.85 9.77 19.19
N ARG A 188 -2.10 11.08 19.11
CA ARG A 188 -2.51 11.74 17.87
C ARG A 188 -1.37 11.70 16.84
N GLN A 189 -1.69 11.19 15.66
CA GLN A 189 -0.80 11.05 14.53
C GLN A 189 -0.48 12.43 13.93
N ALA A 190 0.80 12.70 13.64
CA ALA A 190 1.25 13.98 13.10
C ALA A 190 2.07 13.81 11.81
N ARG A 191 2.95 12.82 11.77
CA ARG A 191 3.80 12.57 10.59
C ARG A 191 4.08 11.09 10.44
N TRP A 192 3.94 10.61 9.22
CA TRP A 192 4.20 9.25 8.79
C TRP A 192 5.37 9.23 7.81
N VAL A 193 6.07 8.11 7.68
CA VAL A 193 7.15 7.94 6.69
C VAL A 193 7.09 6.58 6.00
N ASN A 194 7.22 6.56 4.67
CA ASN A 194 7.33 5.33 3.87
C ASN A 194 8.35 5.51 2.73
N ASN A 195 8.44 4.56 1.79
CA ASN A 195 9.38 4.60 0.66
C ASN A 195 9.25 5.89 -0.16
N LYS A 196 8.09 6.56 -0.15
CA LYS A 196 7.87 7.77 -0.95
C LYS A 196 8.23 9.05 -0.22
N GLY A 197 8.63 8.92 1.04
CA GLY A 197 9.08 10.00 1.89
C GLY A 197 8.14 10.26 3.06
N PRO A 198 8.45 11.29 3.85
CA PRO A 198 7.60 11.71 4.95
C PRO A 198 6.31 12.36 4.46
N VAL A 199 5.21 12.06 5.15
CA VAL A 199 3.87 12.58 4.92
C VAL A 199 3.36 13.22 6.20
N GLU A 200 3.01 14.50 6.13
CA GLU A 200 2.32 15.17 7.23
C GLU A 200 0.85 14.73 7.26
N VAL A 201 0.40 14.28 8.43
CA VAL A 201 -0.96 13.81 8.66
C VAL A 201 -1.77 14.95 9.23
N LYS A 202 -2.83 15.35 8.52
CA LYS A 202 -3.67 16.47 8.95
C LYS A 202 -4.78 15.96 9.86
N ALA A 203 -4.76 16.36 11.12
CA ALA A 203 -5.85 16.07 12.05
C ALA A 203 -7.18 16.66 11.53
N GLY A 204 -8.20 15.82 11.51
CA GLY A 204 -9.59 16.16 11.21
C GLY A 204 -10.42 16.31 12.49
N ARG A 205 -11.73 16.03 12.37
CA ARG A 205 -12.68 16.14 13.49
C ARG A 205 -12.40 15.07 14.55
N VAL A 206 -12.69 15.40 15.80
CA VAL A 206 -12.85 14.42 16.87
C VAL A 206 -14.33 14.19 17.12
N ARG A 207 -14.73 12.92 17.17
CA ARG A 207 -16.10 12.48 17.50
C ARG A 207 -16.03 11.60 18.74
N ALA A 208 -17.09 11.65 19.56
CA ALA A 208 -17.20 10.81 20.74
C ALA A 208 -18.57 10.15 20.77
N PHE A 209 -18.62 8.87 21.15
CA PHE A 209 -19.85 8.09 21.18
C PHE A 209 -20.02 7.45 22.55
N ALA A 210 -21.10 7.78 23.24
CA ALA A 210 -21.45 7.16 24.51
C ALA A 210 -22.23 5.86 24.28
N PHE A 211 -21.96 4.84 25.10
CA PHE A 211 -22.65 3.55 25.01
C PHE A 211 -22.62 2.80 26.36
N ARG A 212 -23.37 1.70 26.43
CA ARG A 212 -23.26 0.69 27.49
C ARG A 212 -22.70 -0.60 26.92
N GLU A 213 -22.06 -1.38 27.78
CA GLU A 213 -21.64 -2.72 27.45
C GLU A 213 -22.06 -3.72 28.53
N ARG A 214 -22.26 -4.99 28.14
CA ARG A 214 -22.53 -6.08 29.10
C ARG A 214 -21.69 -7.30 28.78
N ARG A 215 -21.20 -8.00 29.80
CA ARG A 215 -20.38 -9.19 29.63
C ARG A 215 -21.20 -10.35 29.08
N VAL A 216 -20.60 -11.15 28.20
CA VAL A 216 -21.10 -12.49 27.83
C VAL A 216 -20.39 -13.52 28.71
N GLY A 217 -21.15 -14.17 29.59
CA GLY A 217 -20.59 -15.11 30.58
C GLY A 217 -19.77 -16.24 29.94
N GLY A 218 -18.62 -16.58 30.55
CA GLY A 218 -17.73 -17.64 30.06
C GLY A 218 -16.91 -17.30 28.81
N THR A 219 -16.97 -16.05 28.32
CA THR A 219 -16.25 -15.61 27.11
C THR A 219 -15.49 -14.30 27.34
N PRO A 220 -14.54 -13.93 26.46
CA PRO A 220 -13.92 -12.60 26.46
C PRO A 220 -14.79 -11.52 25.79
N TYR A 221 -16.05 -11.81 25.46
CA TYR A 221 -16.90 -10.88 24.72
C TYR A 221 -17.70 -9.94 25.63
N ARG A 222 -17.84 -8.70 25.15
CA ARG A 222 -18.79 -7.72 25.67
C ARG A 222 -19.77 -7.30 24.57
N VAL A 223 -21.05 -7.33 24.89
CA VAL A 223 -22.09 -6.84 23.98
C VAL A 223 -22.14 -5.33 24.01
N VAL A 224 -22.15 -4.71 22.84
CA VAL A 224 -22.54 -3.32 22.61
C VAL A 224 -23.61 -3.35 21.53
N ASP A 225 -24.81 -2.90 21.85
CA ASP A 225 -25.90 -2.79 20.90
C ASP A 225 -25.66 -1.59 19.96
N PRO A 226 -25.56 -1.77 18.63
CA PRO A 226 -25.38 -0.67 17.68
C PRO A 226 -26.42 0.45 17.78
N ALA A 227 -27.65 0.12 18.19
CA ALA A 227 -28.73 1.08 18.36
C ALA A 227 -28.59 1.91 19.65
N GLY A 228 -27.87 1.39 20.65
CA GLY A 228 -27.58 2.05 21.92
C GLY A 228 -26.29 2.89 21.93
N ILE A 229 -25.65 3.07 20.76
CA ILE A 229 -24.48 3.94 20.61
C ILE A 229 -24.95 5.34 20.21
N VAL A 230 -24.69 6.34 21.06
CA VAL A 230 -25.17 7.71 20.91
C VAL A 230 -23.99 8.67 20.71
N GLU A 231 -23.99 9.45 19.64
CA GLU A 231 -22.96 10.49 19.42
C GLU A 231 -23.14 11.64 20.42
N ILE A 232 -22.04 12.06 21.04
CA ILE A 232 -21.94 13.28 21.84
C ILE A 232 -21.72 14.42 20.85
N GLN A 233 -22.73 15.28 20.68
CA GLN A 233 -22.70 16.33 19.65
C GLN A 233 -21.89 17.56 20.06
N ASP A 234 -21.89 17.90 21.36
CA ASP A 234 -21.32 19.13 21.90
C ASP A 234 -20.45 18.91 23.13
N GLY A 235 -19.60 19.89 23.45
CA GLY A 235 -18.77 19.90 24.66
C GLY A 235 -17.61 18.92 24.63
N ILE A 236 -17.12 18.57 23.44
CA ILE A 236 -15.88 17.79 23.23
C ILE A 236 -14.73 18.78 23.08
N GLU A 237 -13.73 18.64 23.94
CA GLU A 237 -12.51 19.43 23.94
C GLU A 237 -11.29 18.53 23.70
N VAL A 238 -10.28 19.09 23.05
CA VAL A 238 -9.01 18.41 22.76
C VAL A 238 -7.88 19.21 23.37
N GLU A 239 -7.25 18.66 24.40
CA GLU A 239 -6.06 19.20 25.04
C GLU A 239 -4.82 18.47 24.48
N ALA A 240 -3.88 19.24 23.91
CA ALA A 240 -2.63 18.68 23.43
C ALA A 240 -1.54 18.80 24.50
N TYR A 241 -0.84 17.71 24.79
CA TYR A 241 0.31 17.75 25.69
C TYR A 241 1.53 18.17 24.88
N GLU A 242 1.80 19.48 24.85
CA GLU A 242 2.77 20.11 23.93
C GLU A 242 4.14 19.42 23.91
N ASN A 243 4.61 18.96 25.07
CA ASN A 243 5.93 18.37 25.24
C ASN A 243 5.95 16.82 25.26
N VAL A 244 4.79 16.18 25.13
CA VAL A 244 4.68 14.72 25.15
C VAL A 244 4.56 14.23 23.70
N ILE A 245 5.72 14.13 23.05
CA ILE A 245 5.86 13.76 21.64
C ILE A 245 6.71 12.49 21.56
N VAL A 246 6.27 11.53 20.75
CA VAL A 246 7.06 10.36 20.36
C VAL A 246 7.60 10.60 18.96
N LYS A 247 8.90 10.33 18.79
CA LYS A 247 9.58 10.33 17.49
C LYS A 247 10.27 8.99 17.28
N ASN A 248 10.10 8.41 16.10
CA ASN A 248 10.83 7.22 15.67
C ASN A 248 11.30 7.43 14.22
N GLY A 249 12.55 7.89 14.06
CA GLY A 249 12.98 8.44 12.78
C GLY A 249 12.10 9.64 12.38
N ASP A 250 11.50 9.57 11.19
CA ASP A 250 10.60 10.60 10.66
C ASP A 250 9.14 10.47 11.13
N TYR A 251 8.76 9.37 11.79
CA TYR A 251 7.42 9.21 12.40
C TYR A 251 7.25 10.08 13.64
N HIS A 252 6.14 10.80 13.73
CA HIS A 252 5.78 11.63 14.87
C HIS A 252 4.34 11.40 15.34
N ALA A 253 4.16 11.28 16.65
CA ALA A 253 2.86 11.34 17.31
C ALA A 253 2.92 12.19 18.59
N GLN A 254 1.81 12.84 18.93
CA GLN A 254 1.67 13.69 20.11
C GLN A 254 0.59 13.14 21.03
N ARG A 255 0.85 13.11 22.34
CA ARG A 255 -0.18 12.77 23.30
C ARG A 255 -1.24 13.87 23.34
N ILE A 256 -2.49 13.47 23.22
CA ILE A 256 -3.63 14.36 23.45
C ILE A 256 -4.58 13.74 24.46
N ARG A 257 -5.40 14.59 25.06
CA ARG A 257 -6.55 14.23 25.87
C ARG A 257 -7.80 14.78 25.23
N VAL A 258 -8.75 13.90 24.96
CA VAL A 258 -10.10 14.26 24.53
C VAL A 258 -11.02 14.13 25.74
N HIS A 259 -11.68 15.23 26.11
CA HIS A 259 -12.53 15.26 27.29
C HIS A 259 -13.78 16.10 27.07
N GLY A 260 -14.74 15.97 27.97
CA GLY A 260 -15.99 16.70 27.87
C GLY A 260 -16.97 16.29 28.96
N SER A 261 -18.03 17.07 29.13
CA SER A 261 -19.19 16.70 29.95
C SER A 261 -20.33 16.08 29.14
N GLY A 262 -20.34 16.31 27.81
CA GLY A 262 -21.15 15.61 26.81
C GLY A 262 -22.55 15.24 27.30
N VAL A 263 -23.37 16.25 27.63
CA VAL A 263 -24.72 16.02 28.15
C VAL A 263 -25.56 15.38 27.05
N ILE A 264 -26.03 14.17 27.33
CA ILE A 264 -26.93 13.41 26.48
C ILE A 264 -28.20 13.12 27.27
N ALA A 265 -29.34 13.03 26.58
CA ALA A 265 -30.62 12.77 27.22
C ALA A 265 -30.67 11.37 27.87
N GLU A 266 -29.97 10.40 27.30
CA GLU A 266 -29.93 9.03 27.82
C GLU A 266 -28.99 8.89 29.03
N GLN A 267 -29.55 8.50 30.18
CA GLN A 267 -28.79 8.29 31.41
C GLN A 267 -28.06 6.95 31.41
N GLY A 268 -26.96 6.82 32.15
CA GLY A 268 -26.36 5.51 32.39
C GLY A 268 -25.49 4.95 31.26
N LEU A 269 -25.18 5.74 30.22
CA LEU A 269 -24.13 5.39 29.26
C LEU A 269 -22.77 5.63 29.91
N ASP A 270 -22.09 4.55 30.31
CA ASP A 270 -20.92 4.54 31.19
C ASP A 270 -19.60 4.27 30.46
N ARG A 271 -19.65 4.17 29.13
CA ARG A 271 -18.48 4.07 28.25
C ARG A 271 -18.52 5.16 27.19
N VAL A 272 -17.35 5.48 26.66
CA VAL A 272 -17.18 6.37 25.51
C VAL A 272 -16.21 5.75 24.50
N LEU A 273 -16.49 5.91 23.22
CA LEU A 273 -15.55 5.69 22.12
C LEU A 273 -15.15 7.06 21.60
N VAL A 274 -13.87 7.40 21.64
CA VAL A 274 -13.33 8.58 20.98
C VAL A 274 -12.77 8.16 19.62
N VAL A 275 -13.11 8.92 18.58
CA VAL A 275 -12.63 8.73 17.21
C VAL A 275 -11.97 10.02 16.72
N GLN A 276 -10.67 9.99 16.47
CA GLN A 276 -9.92 11.07 15.83
C GLN A 276 -9.79 10.78 14.34
N GLU A 277 -10.31 11.67 13.51
CA GLU A 277 -10.20 11.56 12.05
C GLU A 277 -8.89 12.18 11.56
N TYR A 278 -8.36 11.69 10.45
CA TYR A 278 -7.19 12.22 9.77
C TYR A 278 -7.44 12.33 8.28
N GLN A 279 -7.01 13.45 7.70
CA GLN A 279 -6.86 13.62 6.26
C GLN A 279 -5.40 13.38 5.88
N THR A 280 -5.22 12.72 4.76
CA THR A 280 -3.95 12.27 4.22
C THR A 280 -3.85 12.70 2.75
N PRO A 281 -2.63 12.80 2.19
CA PRO A 281 -2.46 13.37 0.85
C PRO A 281 -2.85 12.43 -0.29
N GLU A 282 -3.09 11.14 -0.05
CA GLU A 282 -3.50 10.21 -1.12
C GLU A 282 -4.99 10.37 -1.47
N MET A 283 -5.37 9.76 -2.60
CA MET A 283 -6.73 9.77 -3.11
C MET A 283 -7.74 9.03 -2.22
N ASP A 284 -9.03 9.33 -2.42
CA ASP A 284 -10.09 8.45 -1.94
C ASP A 284 -10.30 7.30 -2.92
N TYR A 285 -9.72 6.14 -2.62
CA TYR A 285 -9.77 4.95 -3.47
C TYR A 285 -11.17 4.40 -3.77
N PHE A 286 -12.16 4.77 -2.94
CA PHE A 286 -13.54 4.28 -3.07
C PHE A 286 -14.45 5.28 -3.77
N SER A 287 -13.92 6.46 -4.11
CA SER A 287 -14.67 7.47 -4.84
C SER A 287 -14.94 7.05 -6.28
N GLY A 288 -16.12 7.40 -6.78
CA GLY A 288 -16.44 7.30 -8.21
C GLY A 288 -15.52 8.11 -9.11
N LYS A 289 -14.75 9.07 -8.56
CA LYS A 289 -13.76 9.88 -9.29
C LYS A 289 -12.37 9.23 -9.39
N ALA A 290 -12.06 8.22 -8.58
CA ALA A 290 -10.73 7.60 -8.53
C ALA A 290 -10.32 6.97 -9.87
N LEU A 291 -11.15 6.09 -10.43
CA LEU A 291 -10.85 5.44 -11.71
C LEU A 291 -10.79 6.42 -12.89
N PRO A 292 -11.75 7.38 -13.05
CA PRO A 292 -11.62 8.44 -14.05
C PRO A 292 -10.32 9.22 -13.95
N PHE A 293 -9.88 9.58 -12.75
CA PHE A 293 -8.61 10.27 -12.53
C PHE A 293 -7.42 9.42 -12.98
N LEU A 294 -7.32 8.16 -12.55
CA LEU A 294 -6.21 7.27 -12.94
C LEU A 294 -6.17 7.07 -14.46
N LYS A 295 -7.32 6.98 -15.14
CA LYS A 295 -7.38 6.92 -16.61
C LYS A 295 -6.88 8.22 -17.25
N GLY A 296 -7.31 9.37 -16.72
CA GLY A 296 -6.84 10.68 -17.18
C GLY A 296 -5.33 10.85 -16.97
N LEU A 297 -4.79 10.35 -15.87
CA LEU A 297 -3.35 10.32 -15.61
C LEU A 297 -2.60 9.50 -16.68
N ILE A 298 -3.06 8.28 -16.97
CA ILE A 298 -2.51 7.43 -18.04
C ILE A 298 -2.58 8.14 -19.41
N ASP A 299 -3.68 8.86 -19.68
CA ASP A 299 -3.85 9.62 -20.91
C ASP A 299 -2.84 10.78 -21.00
N ARG A 300 -2.55 11.48 -19.91
CA ARG A 300 -1.51 12.52 -19.87
C ARG A 300 -0.11 11.96 -20.19
N TYR A 301 0.27 10.82 -19.62
CA TYR A 301 1.54 10.15 -19.95
C TYR A 301 1.62 9.73 -21.42
N THR A 302 0.54 9.18 -21.94
CA THR A 302 0.44 8.75 -23.34
C THR A 302 0.55 9.96 -24.27
N ALA A 303 -0.14 11.06 -23.96
CA ALA A 303 -0.09 12.30 -24.72
C ALA A 303 1.30 12.97 -24.69
N ALA A 304 2.03 12.83 -23.57
CA ALA A 304 3.42 13.27 -23.45
C ALA A 304 4.42 12.38 -24.22
N GLY A 305 3.96 11.30 -24.85
CA GLY A 305 4.81 10.38 -25.62
C GLY A 305 5.60 9.39 -24.78
N VAL A 306 5.24 9.17 -23.51
CA VAL A 306 5.93 8.22 -22.64
C VAL A 306 5.64 6.78 -23.06
N LYS A 307 6.68 6.03 -23.43
CA LYS A 307 6.59 4.60 -23.77
C LYS A 307 6.75 3.73 -22.53
N LEU A 308 5.64 3.19 -22.01
CA LEU A 308 5.67 2.25 -20.89
C LEU A 308 5.88 0.82 -21.39
N ASN A 309 6.88 0.13 -20.83
CA ASN A 309 7.13 -1.31 -20.97
C ASN A 309 6.65 -2.10 -19.75
N GLY A 310 6.43 -1.43 -18.62
CA GLY A 310 6.01 -2.08 -17.38
C GLY A 310 5.64 -1.06 -16.30
N LEU A 311 5.23 -1.58 -15.15
CA LEU A 311 4.93 -0.84 -13.94
C LEU A 311 5.85 -1.31 -12.81
N TYR A 312 6.41 -0.35 -12.08
CA TYR A 312 7.08 -0.57 -10.81
C TYR A 312 6.03 -0.47 -9.70
N SER A 313 5.88 -1.51 -8.90
CA SER A 313 4.76 -1.62 -7.93
C SER A 313 5.25 -2.21 -6.62
N ASP A 314 6.22 -1.50 -6.04
CA ASP A 314 6.82 -1.82 -4.76
C ASP A 314 5.96 -1.25 -3.63
N GLU A 315 5.66 -2.10 -2.65
CA GLU A 315 4.84 -1.76 -1.48
C GLU A 315 3.48 -1.16 -1.87
N MET A 316 2.65 -1.95 -2.56
CA MET A 316 1.31 -1.53 -3.01
C MET A 316 0.31 -1.47 -1.83
N HIS A 317 0.37 -0.40 -1.05
CA HIS A 317 -0.46 -0.20 0.13
C HIS A 317 -0.98 1.22 0.25
N ILE A 318 -2.08 1.40 0.98
CA ILE A 318 -2.63 2.73 1.27
C ILE A 318 -2.09 3.22 2.62
N GLN A 319 -1.43 4.38 2.63
CA GLN A 319 -1.16 5.20 3.81
C GLN A 319 -0.56 4.46 5.02
N GLY A 320 0.28 3.46 4.74
CA GLY A 320 1.14 2.83 5.74
C GLY A 320 2.41 3.65 5.94
N ASP A 321 3.05 3.48 7.09
CA ASP A 321 4.35 4.06 7.43
C ASP A 321 5.31 3.10 8.20
N TRP A 322 6.61 3.18 8.00
CA TRP A 322 7.58 2.17 8.45
C TRP A 322 7.67 2.00 9.98
N SER A 323 6.91 2.77 10.76
CA SER A 323 6.81 2.59 12.20
C SER A 323 5.84 1.47 12.55
N TYR A 324 6.22 0.23 12.22
CA TYR A 324 5.40 -0.97 12.38
C TYR A 324 4.89 -1.19 13.81
N PHE A 325 5.70 -0.84 14.82
CA PHE A 325 5.34 -0.99 16.23
C PHE A 325 4.73 0.28 16.85
N ALA A 326 4.36 1.27 16.02
CA ALA A 326 3.70 2.51 16.42
C ALA A 326 2.20 2.47 16.05
N HIS A 327 1.50 3.61 16.13
CA HIS A 327 0.04 3.71 15.89
C HIS A 327 -0.85 2.95 16.88
N HIS A 328 -0.26 2.50 17.98
CA HIS A 328 -0.96 1.75 19.00
C HIS A 328 -1.43 2.64 20.15
N ASP A 329 -2.61 2.34 20.67
CA ASP A 329 -3.04 2.80 22.00
C ASP A 329 -3.42 1.57 22.84
N ASN A 330 -2.93 1.53 24.09
CA ASN A 330 -2.97 0.34 24.94
C ASN A 330 -2.35 -0.93 24.31
N GLY A 331 -1.35 -0.76 23.44
CA GLY A 331 -0.67 -1.89 22.78
C GLY A 331 -1.39 -2.44 21.56
N GLU A 332 -2.51 -1.84 21.14
CA GLU A 332 -3.32 -2.30 20.01
C GLU A 332 -3.32 -1.32 18.85
N PHE A 333 -3.27 -1.82 17.61
CA PHE A 333 -3.32 -1.01 16.40
C PHE A 333 -4.71 -0.38 16.21
N THR A 334 -4.78 0.96 16.29
CA THR A 334 -6.06 1.68 16.44
C THR A 334 -6.51 2.47 15.21
N LEU A 335 -5.87 2.30 14.06
CA LEU A 335 -6.17 3.06 12.85
C LEU A 335 -7.00 2.25 11.84
N ARG A 336 -8.03 2.83 11.24
CA ARG A 336 -8.77 2.25 10.09
C ARG A 336 -8.97 3.27 8.98
N TYR A 337 -8.74 2.87 7.74
CA TYR A 337 -9.08 3.68 6.57
C TYR A 337 -10.60 3.67 6.38
N VAL A 338 -11.24 4.82 6.55
CA VAL A 338 -12.69 4.97 6.48
C VAL A 338 -13.00 6.33 5.84
N SER A 339 -12.80 6.43 4.52
CA SER A 339 -13.26 7.56 3.74
C SER A 339 -14.78 7.61 3.65
N ASP A 340 -15.31 8.78 3.31
CA ASP A 340 -16.75 8.94 3.14
C ASP A 340 -17.27 8.06 2.00
N ALA A 341 -16.47 7.84 0.95
CA ALA A 341 -16.82 6.94 -0.13
C ALA A 341 -16.72 5.45 0.28
N LEU A 342 -15.75 5.06 1.12
CA LEU A 342 -15.71 3.70 1.67
C LEU A 342 -16.93 3.43 2.54
N ALA A 343 -17.26 4.33 3.45
CA ALA A 343 -18.43 4.21 4.32
C ALA A 343 -19.73 4.18 3.49
N ALA A 344 -19.82 5.00 2.44
CA ALA A 344 -20.92 4.97 1.48
C ALA A 344 -21.07 3.61 0.81
N ARG A 345 -19.97 3.07 0.28
CA ARG A 345 -19.94 1.79 -0.43
C ARG A 345 -20.26 0.63 0.50
N TYR A 346 -19.73 0.64 1.71
CA TYR A 346 -20.02 -0.38 2.72
C TYR A 346 -21.50 -0.38 3.08
N ALA A 347 -22.10 0.81 3.25
CA ALA A 347 -23.52 0.94 3.58
C ALA A 347 -24.43 0.47 2.43
N GLU A 348 -24.07 0.78 1.18
CA GLU A 348 -24.77 0.29 -0.01
C GLU A 348 -24.79 -1.24 -0.09
N LEU A 349 -23.65 -1.88 0.20
CA LEU A 349 -23.50 -3.33 0.09
C LEU A 349 -24.11 -4.10 1.26
N TYR A 350 -24.04 -3.56 2.47
CA TYR A 350 -24.25 -4.34 3.69
C TYR A 350 -25.31 -3.78 4.64
N GLY A 351 -25.82 -2.57 4.43
CA GLY A 351 -26.89 -1.97 5.23
C GLY A 351 -26.70 -0.46 5.43
N ALA A 352 -27.78 0.31 5.24
CA ALA A 352 -27.76 1.77 5.32
C ALA A 352 -27.32 2.28 6.72
N GLU A 353 -27.50 1.48 7.76
CA GLU A 353 -27.08 1.79 9.13
C GLU A 353 -25.57 2.03 9.27
N TYR A 354 -24.76 1.43 8.39
CA TYR A 354 -23.30 1.56 8.41
C TYR A 354 -22.78 2.86 7.79
N ARG A 355 -23.68 3.74 7.30
CA ARG A 355 -23.28 5.00 6.69
C ARG A 355 -22.49 5.88 7.65
N ASP A 356 -22.86 5.86 8.93
CA ASP A 356 -22.04 6.45 10.00
C ASP A 356 -21.12 5.38 10.60
N PHE A 357 -20.05 5.05 9.86
CA PHE A 357 -19.16 3.95 10.21
C PHE A 357 -18.36 4.19 11.52
N ALA A 358 -18.12 5.45 11.89
CA ALA A 358 -17.24 5.81 13.02
C ALA A 358 -17.69 5.18 14.35
N LYS A 359 -19.00 5.13 14.63
CA LYS A 359 -19.52 4.51 15.85
C LYS A 359 -19.28 3.00 15.91
N TYR A 360 -19.17 2.34 14.75
CA TYR A 360 -18.91 0.91 14.65
C TYR A 360 -17.43 0.56 14.88
N LEU A 361 -16.53 1.54 15.00
CA LEU A 361 -15.14 1.29 15.38
C LEU A 361 -15.00 0.68 16.78
N VAL A 362 -16.03 0.77 17.63
CA VAL A 362 -16.10 0.01 18.89
C VAL A 362 -15.92 -1.50 18.67
N TYR A 363 -16.36 -2.06 17.55
CA TYR A 363 -16.22 -3.49 17.27
C TYR A 363 -14.81 -3.88 16.81
N PHE A 364 -13.93 -2.89 16.59
CA PHE A 364 -12.51 -3.09 16.34
C PHE A 364 -11.66 -2.84 17.60
N THR A 365 -12.24 -2.42 18.73
CA THR A 365 -11.48 -2.31 19.99
C THR A 365 -11.16 -3.68 20.55
N TYR A 366 -9.93 -3.82 21.02
CA TYR A 366 -9.42 -5.01 21.70
C TYR A 366 -8.62 -4.57 22.93
N GLY A 367 -8.77 -5.25 24.08
CA GLY A 367 -7.90 -5.00 25.25
C GLY A 367 -7.92 -3.59 25.87
N GLN A 368 -8.88 -2.75 25.50
CA GLN A 368 -8.99 -1.33 25.91
C GLN A 368 -9.93 -1.15 27.12
N GLU A 369 -9.66 -1.85 28.22
CA GLU A 369 -10.58 -2.03 29.35
C GLU A 369 -10.31 -1.12 30.56
N ASP A 370 -10.28 0.20 30.33
CA ASP A 370 -9.97 1.21 31.37
C ASP A 370 -10.96 1.24 32.55
N ALA A 371 -12.15 0.66 32.39
CA ALA A 371 -13.17 0.59 33.43
C ALA A 371 -12.93 -0.55 34.43
N ALA A 372 -12.08 -1.52 34.10
CA ALA A 372 -11.82 -2.66 34.97
C ALA A 372 -10.86 -2.26 36.10
N ALA A 373 -11.30 -2.43 37.34
CA ALA A 373 -10.50 -2.21 38.54
C ALA A 373 -9.86 -3.51 39.07
N ASP A 374 -9.78 -4.55 38.24
CA ASP A 374 -9.27 -5.87 38.58
C ASP A 374 -8.32 -6.41 37.49
N LEU A 375 -7.91 -7.67 37.63
CA LEU A 375 -6.98 -8.32 36.69
C LEU A 375 -7.54 -8.44 35.25
N THR A 376 -8.86 -8.30 35.06
CA THR A 376 -9.48 -8.35 33.73
C THR A 376 -9.13 -7.13 32.87
N ALA A 377 -8.58 -6.05 33.46
CA ALA A 377 -8.07 -4.89 32.73
C ALA A 377 -6.99 -5.24 31.68
N ARG A 378 -6.32 -6.39 31.82
CA ARG A 378 -5.30 -6.88 30.87
C ARG A 378 -5.82 -7.96 29.91
N GLN A 379 -7.10 -8.33 29.98
CA GLN A 379 -7.65 -9.36 29.11
C GLN A 379 -7.92 -8.82 27.71
N GLY A 380 -7.73 -9.68 26.71
CA GLY A 380 -8.11 -9.44 25.32
C GLY A 380 -9.62 -9.45 25.12
N VAL A 381 -10.30 -8.40 25.61
CA VAL A 381 -11.75 -8.25 25.47
C VAL A 381 -12.09 -7.80 24.05
N MET A 382 -13.14 -8.39 23.48
CA MET A 382 -13.70 -8.01 22.19
C MET A 382 -15.16 -7.56 22.32
N HIS A 383 -15.55 -6.60 21.51
CA HIS A 383 -16.93 -6.10 21.45
C HIS A 383 -17.72 -6.79 20.35
N VAL A 384 -18.97 -7.18 20.65
CA VAL A 384 -19.87 -7.89 19.73
C VAL A 384 -21.26 -7.25 19.73
N PHE A 385 -22.00 -7.40 18.63
CA PHE A 385 -23.36 -6.86 18.50
C PHE A 385 -24.34 -7.42 19.54
N GLY A 386 -24.11 -8.64 20.00
CA GLY A 386 -25.02 -9.33 20.92
C GLY A 386 -24.45 -10.63 21.45
N ALA A 387 -25.20 -11.26 22.36
CA ALA A 387 -24.70 -12.39 23.16
C ALA A 387 -24.92 -13.75 22.49
N THR A 388 -25.74 -13.81 21.44
CA THR A 388 -25.99 -15.05 20.73
C THR A 388 -24.83 -15.39 19.79
N ALA A 389 -24.65 -16.68 19.49
CA ALA A 389 -23.65 -17.12 18.52
C ALA A 389 -23.85 -16.48 17.13
N GLU A 390 -25.10 -16.19 16.76
CA GLU A 390 -25.42 -15.49 15.52
C GLU A 390 -24.91 -14.04 15.53
N GLU A 391 -25.14 -13.29 16.60
CA GLU A 391 -24.68 -11.89 16.71
C GLU A 391 -23.15 -11.78 16.79
N VAL A 392 -22.49 -12.73 17.46
CA VAL A 392 -21.03 -12.84 17.45
C VAL A 392 -20.52 -13.09 16.03
N ARG A 393 -21.15 -14.02 15.28
CA ARG A 393 -20.81 -14.24 13.85
C ARG A 393 -21.08 -13.01 13.00
N ARG A 394 -22.20 -12.31 13.20
CA ARG A 394 -22.51 -11.07 12.49
C ARG A 394 -21.44 -10.00 12.72
N THR A 395 -20.91 -9.91 13.95
CA THR A 395 -19.79 -9.00 14.28
C THR A 395 -18.52 -9.40 13.54
N ALA A 396 -18.18 -10.69 13.53
CA ALA A 396 -17.02 -11.18 12.78
C ALA A 396 -17.16 -10.91 11.28
N LEU A 397 -18.37 -11.13 10.72
CA LEU A 397 -18.68 -10.87 9.33
C LEU A 397 -18.61 -9.38 8.98
N PHE A 398 -19.06 -8.49 9.87
CA PHE A 398 -18.91 -7.04 9.72
C PHE A 398 -17.44 -6.66 9.54
N ARG A 399 -16.55 -7.16 10.42
CA ARG A 399 -15.11 -6.91 10.35
C ARG A 399 -14.47 -7.52 9.10
N ALA A 400 -14.81 -8.76 8.78
CA ALA A 400 -14.27 -9.45 7.60
C ALA A 400 -14.67 -8.71 6.30
N ARG A 401 -15.93 -8.30 6.18
CA ARG A 401 -16.41 -7.50 5.04
C ARG A 401 -15.69 -6.16 4.90
N TYR A 402 -15.28 -5.53 6.00
CA TYR A 402 -14.50 -4.30 5.96
C TYR A 402 -13.14 -4.56 5.31
N TYR A 403 -12.41 -5.58 5.78
CA TYR A 403 -11.08 -5.89 5.23
C TYR A 403 -11.16 -6.36 3.77
N HIS A 404 -12.16 -7.19 3.42
CA HIS A 404 -12.38 -7.58 2.02
C HIS A 404 -12.73 -6.39 1.13
N LEU A 405 -13.65 -5.52 1.55
CA LEU A 405 -13.98 -4.32 0.76
C LEU A 405 -12.75 -3.43 0.60
N LEU A 406 -11.97 -3.23 1.68
CA LEU A 406 -10.77 -2.41 1.67
C LEU A 406 -9.73 -2.95 0.66
N GLN A 407 -9.41 -4.23 0.79
CA GLN A 407 -8.44 -4.94 -0.03
C GLN A 407 -8.90 -5.00 -1.50
N ASP A 408 -10.06 -5.58 -1.75
CA ASP A 408 -10.53 -5.86 -3.11
C ASP A 408 -10.85 -4.55 -3.85
N GLY A 409 -11.41 -3.56 -3.15
CA GLY A 409 -11.73 -2.27 -3.75
C GLY A 409 -10.49 -1.53 -4.27
N VAL A 410 -9.41 -1.52 -3.48
CA VAL A 410 -8.13 -0.93 -3.92
C VAL A 410 -7.55 -1.75 -5.08
N VAL A 411 -7.47 -3.08 -4.96
CA VAL A 411 -6.88 -3.91 -6.03
C VAL A 411 -7.67 -3.77 -7.33
N ASP A 412 -8.99 -3.88 -7.29
CA ASP A 412 -9.84 -3.80 -8.48
C ASP A 412 -9.72 -2.44 -9.19
N LEU A 413 -9.59 -1.35 -8.43
CA LEU A 413 -9.33 -0.02 -8.96
C LEU A 413 -8.03 -0.01 -9.79
N PHE A 414 -6.93 -0.51 -9.23
CA PHE A 414 -5.63 -0.52 -9.87
C PHE A 414 -5.54 -1.53 -11.02
N VAL A 415 -6.20 -2.69 -10.92
CA VAL A 415 -6.36 -3.64 -12.03
C VAL A 415 -7.11 -2.99 -13.19
N ALA A 416 -8.20 -2.26 -12.92
CA ALA A 416 -8.95 -1.55 -13.95
C ALA A 416 -8.12 -0.44 -14.62
N ALA A 417 -7.32 0.30 -13.85
CA ALA A 417 -6.40 1.31 -14.35
C ALA A 417 -5.28 0.69 -15.20
N LYS A 418 -4.67 -0.41 -14.73
CA LYS A 418 -3.64 -1.16 -15.48
C LYS A 418 -4.19 -1.67 -16.82
N ARG A 419 -5.36 -2.31 -16.82
CA ARG A 419 -6.02 -2.76 -18.06
C ARG A 419 -6.28 -1.61 -19.04
N TYR A 420 -6.55 -0.41 -18.54
CA TYR A 420 -6.68 0.79 -19.38
C TYR A 420 -5.33 1.21 -19.97
N ALA A 421 -4.27 1.24 -19.16
CA ALA A 421 -2.91 1.51 -19.62
C ALA A 421 -2.46 0.49 -20.69
N GLU A 422 -2.74 -0.79 -20.49
CA GLU A 422 -2.43 -1.85 -21.46
C GLU A 422 -3.11 -1.61 -22.81
N ARG A 423 -4.40 -1.22 -22.80
CA ARG A 423 -5.11 -0.84 -24.04
C ARG A 423 -4.51 0.39 -24.71
N LYS A 424 -4.07 1.40 -23.94
CA LYS A 424 -3.43 2.62 -24.47
C LYS A 424 -2.07 2.32 -25.08
N MET A 425 -1.31 1.42 -24.46
CA MET A 425 0.01 1.00 -24.94
C MET A 425 -0.07 -0.03 -26.06
N GLY A 426 -1.22 -0.69 -26.25
CA GLY A 426 -1.42 -1.75 -27.24
C GLY A 426 -0.78 -3.07 -26.86
N ARG A 427 -0.48 -3.27 -25.56
CA ARG A 427 0.26 -4.43 -25.03
C ARG A 427 0.03 -4.63 -23.55
N ARG A 428 0.39 -5.81 -23.05
CA ARG A 428 0.44 -6.09 -21.60
C ARG A 428 1.55 -5.26 -20.95
N LEU A 429 1.33 -4.83 -19.72
CA LEU A 429 2.35 -4.20 -18.88
C LEU A 429 2.63 -5.14 -17.70
N ASP A 430 3.85 -5.65 -17.62
CA ASP A 430 4.29 -6.36 -16.42
C ASP A 430 4.28 -5.38 -15.25
N ALA A 431 3.59 -5.71 -14.15
CA ALA A 431 3.66 -4.96 -12.91
C ALA A 431 4.51 -5.75 -11.92
N ARG A 432 5.74 -5.30 -11.69
CA ARG A 432 6.74 -6.03 -10.90
C ARG A 432 6.74 -5.53 -9.46
N TYR A 433 7.50 -6.21 -8.61
CA TYR A 433 7.67 -5.99 -7.16
C TYR A 433 6.58 -6.67 -6.34
N HIS A 434 6.09 -6.07 -5.26
CA HIS A 434 5.28 -6.76 -4.27
C HIS A 434 4.22 -5.87 -3.64
N ALA A 435 3.14 -6.49 -3.18
CA ALA A 435 2.06 -5.82 -2.47
C ALA A 435 2.25 -5.78 -0.97
N THR A 436 3.01 -6.74 -0.44
CA THR A 436 3.46 -6.70 0.93
C THR A 436 4.30 -5.47 1.17
N TRP A 437 4.09 -4.88 2.33
CA TRP A 437 4.83 -3.72 2.77
C TRP A 437 5.70 -4.03 3.99
N ALA A 438 5.31 -5.03 4.78
CA ALA A 438 6.20 -5.56 5.82
C ALA A 438 5.95 -7.01 6.17
N GLN A 439 7.07 -7.58 6.58
CA GLN A 439 7.41 -8.99 6.49
C GLN A 439 6.93 -9.70 7.76
N SER A 440 5.81 -10.42 7.71
CA SER A 440 5.50 -11.39 8.75
C SER A 440 6.20 -12.69 8.40
N PRO A 441 7.05 -13.28 9.27
CA PRO A 441 7.19 -13.01 10.71
C PRO A 441 8.38 -12.13 11.13
N THR A 442 9.22 -11.61 10.25
CA THR A 442 10.45 -10.88 10.65
C THR A 442 10.17 -9.53 11.33
N ILE A 443 9.01 -8.94 11.09
CA ILE A 443 8.52 -7.67 11.66
C ILE A 443 7.40 -7.91 12.71
N ASP A 444 7.12 -9.16 13.07
CA ASP A 444 6.26 -9.50 14.20
C ASP A 444 7.01 -9.33 15.54
N TYR A 445 6.31 -9.19 16.67
CA TYR A 445 6.91 -8.93 17.98
C TYR A 445 6.84 -10.13 18.92
N TRP A 446 7.98 -10.44 19.55
CA TRP A 446 8.13 -11.44 20.60
C TRP A 446 8.88 -10.86 21.80
N GLU A 447 8.48 -11.25 23.01
CA GLU A 447 9.24 -11.01 24.24
C GLU A 447 10.39 -12.01 24.34
N THR A 448 11.57 -11.64 23.82
CA THR A 448 12.74 -12.53 23.76
C THR A 448 13.69 -12.38 24.95
N GLY A 449 13.39 -11.45 25.86
CA GLY A 449 14.27 -11.12 26.99
C GLY A 449 15.66 -10.74 26.51
N ARG A 450 16.69 -11.47 26.97
CA ARG A 450 18.11 -11.21 26.61
C ARG A 450 18.58 -12.00 25.40
N GLN A 451 17.74 -12.87 24.83
CA GLN A 451 18.11 -13.68 23.67
C GLN A 451 18.03 -12.85 22.39
N ASN A 452 18.82 -13.23 21.38
CA ASN A 452 18.76 -12.60 20.07
C ASN A 452 17.38 -12.82 19.45
N ARG A 453 16.65 -11.74 19.19
CA ARG A 453 15.29 -11.79 18.64
C ARG A 453 15.24 -12.56 17.32
N ASN A 454 16.22 -12.38 16.44
CA ASN A 454 16.26 -13.03 15.14
C ASN A 454 16.39 -14.56 15.23
N ALA A 455 16.88 -15.09 16.37
CA ALA A 455 16.96 -16.52 16.60
C ALA A 455 15.61 -17.15 16.97
N LEU A 456 14.63 -16.33 17.41
CA LEU A 456 13.30 -16.73 17.86
C LEU A 456 12.17 -16.27 16.94
N MET A 457 12.43 -15.33 16.04
CA MET A 457 11.53 -15.05 14.91
C MET A 457 11.22 -16.36 14.17
N TYR A 458 10.07 -16.44 13.51
CA TYR A 458 9.53 -17.64 12.84
C TYR A 458 8.87 -18.67 13.77
N GLU A 459 9.08 -18.62 15.09
CA GLU A 459 8.49 -19.55 16.06
C GLU A 459 7.33 -18.89 16.84
N TYR A 460 6.08 -19.21 16.49
CA TYR A 460 4.88 -18.74 17.20
C TYR A 460 4.66 -19.48 18.53
N THR A 461 5.55 -19.22 19.49
CA THR A 461 5.49 -19.74 20.86
C THR A 461 4.84 -18.74 21.82
N SER A 462 4.70 -19.09 23.11
CA SER A 462 3.92 -18.30 24.08
C SER A 462 4.48 -16.91 24.41
N ASN A 463 5.67 -16.57 23.92
CA ASN A 463 6.25 -15.22 24.05
C ASN A 463 5.95 -14.31 22.84
N PHE A 464 5.21 -14.79 21.84
CA PHE A 464 4.65 -13.94 20.78
C PHE A 464 3.66 -12.93 21.38
N VAL A 465 3.75 -11.68 20.94
CA VAL A 465 2.93 -10.58 21.46
C VAL A 465 1.99 -10.02 20.40
N TRP A 466 2.51 -9.79 19.19
CA TRP A 466 1.78 -9.04 18.17
C TRP A 466 2.30 -9.35 16.77
N SER A 467 1.39 -9.37 15.79
CA SER A 467 1.74 -9.56 14.39
C SER A 467 1.47 -8.30 13.57
N ASN A 468 2.43 -7.98 12.70
CA ASN A 468 2.33 -6.89 11.74
C ASN A 468 1.25 -7.12 10.68
N THR A 469 0.78 -8.36 10.53
CA THR A 469 -0.35 -8.68 9.64
C THR A 469 -1.60 -7.85 9.96
N VAL A 470 -1.78 -7.39 11.20
CA VAL A 470 -2.88 -6.49 11.58
C VAL A 470 -2.78 -5.14 10.87
N GLN A 471 -1.57 -4.55 10.84
CA GLN A 471 -1.33 -3.31 10.12
C GLN A 471 -1.45 -3.53 8.60
N GLN A 472 -0.85 -4.61 8.08
CA GLN A 472 -0.92 -4.96 6.64
C GLN A 472 -2.37 -5.14 6.16
N ALA A 473 -3.24 -5.75 6.98
CA ALA A 473 -4.65 -5.87 6.66
C ALA A 473 -5.36 -4.50 6.63
N ALA A 474 -4.95 -3.57 7.51
CA ALA A 474 -5.50 -2.23 7.56
C ALA A 474 -5.01 -1.32 6.42
N THR A 475 -3.94 -1.68 5.71
CA THR A 475 -3.36 -0.93 4.57
C THR A 475 -3.60 -1.60 3.21
N ALA A 476 -4.52 -2.57 3.14
CA ALA A 476 -4.88 -3.30 1.91
C ALA A 476 -3.75 -4.16 1.31
N CYS A 477 -2.95 -4.82 2.15
CA CYS A 477 -1.81 -5.64 1.70
C CYS A 477 -1.95 -7.14 1.91
N TYR A 478 -2.94 -7.60 2.68
CA TYR A 478 -2.89 -8.95 3.24
C TYR A 478 -3.29 -10.06 2.25
N ASP A 479 -4.06 -9.75 1.20
CA ASP A 479 -4.51 -10.74 0.22
C ASP A 479 -3.57 -10.78 -1.00
N TYR A 480 -2.54 -11.63 -0.90
CA TYR A 480 -1.55 -11.82 -1.96
C TYR A 480 -2.11 -12.46 -3.22
N PHE A 481 -3.15 -13.29 -3.08
CA PHE A 481 -3.80 -13.91 -4.23
C PHE A 481 -4.52 -12.85 -5.04
N LYS A 482 -5.26 -11.96 -4.35
CA LYS A 482 -5.94 -10.85 -4.98
C LYS A 482 -4.96 -9.89 -5.66
N TRP A 483 -3.87 -9.54 -4.99
CA TRP A 483 -2.83 -8.70 -5.59
C TRP A 483 -2.16 -9.34 -6.83
N GLY A 484 -2.20 -10.66 -6.98
CA GLY A 484 -1.79 -11.36 -8.19
C GLY A 484 -2.59 -11.00 -9.45
N ASP A 485 -3.80 -10.44 -9.31
CA ASP A 485 -4.57 -9.89 -10.44
C ASP A 485 -3.87 -8.66 -11.06
N PHE A 486 -3.09 -7.94 -10.26
CA PHE A 486 -2.34 -6.76 -10.67
C PHE A 486 -0.87 -7.09 -10.91
N LEU A 487 -0.20 -7.67 -9.91
CA LEU A 487 1.22 -7.97 -9.89
C LEU A 487 1.56 -9.17 -10.77
N SER A 488 2.39 -8.93 -11.76
CA SER A 488 2.91 -9.96 -12.66
C SER A 488 3.96 -10.77 -11.94
N GLY A 489 3.74 -12.08 -11.81
CA GLY A 489 4.61 -12.97 -11.05
C GLY A 489 4.43 -12.89 -9.52
N SER A 490 3.48 -12.13 -8.98
CA SER A 490 3.09 -12.15 -7.56
C SER A 490 4.27 -12.15 -6.57
N GLY A 491 5.18 -11.18 -6.70
CA GLY A 491 6.26 -10.98 -5.75
C GLY A 491 5.74 -10.68 -4.34
N ASN A 492 6.47 -11.12 -3.32
CA ASN A 492 6.21 -10.81 -1.91
C ASN A 492 7.51 -10.48 -1.19
N ASP A 493 7.45 -9.86 -0.02
CA ASP A 493 8.63 -9.45 0.77
C ASP A 493 8.89 -10.38 1.97
N HIS A 494 8.19 -11.52 2.13
CA HIS A 494 8.25 -12.29 3.39
C HIS A 494 9.67 -12.72 3.78
N ALA A 495 10.60 -12.78 2.80
CA ALA A 495 12.00 -13.14 2.98
C ALA A 495 12.93 -11.97 3.28
N GLU A 496 12.44 -10.76 3.25
CA GLU A 496 13.21 -9.59 3.59
C GLU A 496 13.53 -9.57 5.10
N GLY A 497 14.58 -8.84 5.50
CA GLY A 497 14.93 -8.56 6.90
C GLY A 497 15.33 -9.74 7.79
N GLY A 498 15.24 -10.99 7.31
CA GLY A 498 15.48 -12.19 8.10
C GLY A 498 16.35 -13.25 7.43
N TRP A 499 16.44 -14.41 8.08
CA TRP A 499 17.27 -15.54 7.64
C TRP A 499 16.52 -16.41 6.62
N LEU A 500 16.99 -16.43 5.36
CA LEU A 500 16.32 -17.16 4.27
C LEU A 500 16.18 -18.66 4.54
N ASP A 501 17.19 -19.27 5.16
CA ASP A 501 17.20 -20.69 5.55
C ASP A 501 16.14 -21.06 6.60
N ARG A 502 15.62 -20.05 7.32
CA ARG A 502 14.53 -20.21 8.29
C ARG A 502 13.18 -19.73 7.76
N ASN A 503 13.16 -19.08 6.60
CA ASN A 503 11.93 -18.57 6.02
C ASN A 503 11.24 -19.59 5.09
N TYR A 504 10.88 -20.74 5.66
CA TYR A 504 10.09 -21.74 4.95
C TYR A 504 8.74 -21.18 4.48
N VAL A 505 8.16 -20.23 5.23
CA VAL A 505 6.88 -19.61 4.91
C VAL A 505 6.98 -18.77 3.63
N GLY A 506 7.96 -17.88 3.53
CA GLY A 506 8.13 -17.05 2.33
C GLY A 506 8.46 -17.87 1.09
N LEU A 507 9.32 -18.90 1.21
CA LEU A 507 9.64 -19.80 0.11
C LEU A 507 8.42 -20.64 -0.33
N ALA A 508 7.65 -21.19 0.62
CA ALA A 508 6.43 -21.95 0.32
C ALA A 508 5.33 -21.06 -0.28
N LEU A 509 5.19 -19.81 0.20
CA LEU A 509 4.24 -18.84 -0.34
C LEU A 509 4.59 -18.49 -1.79
N ALA A 510 5.86 -18.18 -2.07
CA ALA A 510 6.32 -17.91 -3.43
C ALA A 510 6.09 -19.11 -4.35
N ALA A 511 6.42 -20.34 -3.92
CA ALA A 511 6.15 -21.53 -4.72
C ALA A 511 4.64 -21.72 -5.01
N SER A 512 3.80 -21.45 -4.01
CA SER A 512 2.34 -21.58 -4.13
C SER A 512 1.76 -20.55 -5.09
N THR A 513 2.13 -19.27 -4.97
CA THR A 513 1.65 -18.21 -5.89
C THR A 513 2.16 -18.45 -7.30
N GLY A 514 3.43 -18.84 -7.46
CA GLY A 514 4.00 -19.18 -8.77
C GLY A 514 3.24 -20.28 -9.51
N SER A 515 2.65 -21.24 -8.79
CA SER A 515 1.91 -22.37 -9.39
C SER A 515 0.55 -21.98 -10.00
N ILE A 516 -0.02 -20.84 -9.59
CA ILE A 516 -1.34 -20.35 -10.04
C ILE A 516 -1.24 -19.10 -10.91
N ASN A 517 -0.07 -18.48 -11.00
CA ASN A 517 0.16 -17.29 -11.80
C ASN A 517 0.11 -17.60 -13.30
N GLU A 518 -0.39 -16.63 -14.08
CA GLU A 518 -0.37 -16.70 -15.55
C GLU A 518 1.07 -16.76 -16.10
N VAL A 519 1.98 -16.01 -15.48
CA VAL A 519 3.43 -16.19 -15.63
C VAL A 519 3.85 -17.11 -14.49
N PRO A 520 4.28 -18.37 -14.74
CA PRO A 520 4.54 -19.37 -13.70
C PRO A 520 5.86 -19.07 -12.96
N TYR A 521 5.89 -17.93 -12.31
CA TYR A 521 7.02 -17.35 -11.62
C TYR A 521 6.49 -16.63 -10.39
N ALA A 522 7.23 -16.73 -9.30
CA ALA A 522 7.08 -15.89 -8.12
C ALA A 522 8.39 -15.82 -7.36
N TYR A 523 8.52 -14.81 -6.53
CA TYR A 523 9.77 -14.50 -5.85
C TYR A 523 9.51 -13.81 -4.51
N GLY A 524 10.41 -14.07 -3.57
CA GLY A 524 10.55 -13.28 -2.35
C GLY A 524 11.57 -12.18 -2.60
N ALA A 525 11.14 -10.92 -2.59
CA ALA A 525 12.05 -9.79 -2.46
C ALA A 525 12.81 -9.92 -1.13
N HIS A 526 14.11 -9.62 -1.18
CA HIS A 526 14.95 -9.65 -0.01
C HIS A 526 16.07 -8.63 -0.15
N TRP A 527 16.49 -8.04 0.97
CA TRP A 527 17.71 -7.25 1.09
C TRP A 527 18.32 -7.48 2.47
N GLY A 528 19.60 -7.09 2.63
CA GLY A 528 20.30 -7.22 3.91
C GLY A 528 20.76 -8.65 4.25
N MET A 529 20.64 -9.60 3.31
CA MET A 529 21.18 -10.95 3.50
C MET A 529 22.70 -10.90 3.69
N PRO A 530 23.25 -11.73 4.59
CA PRO A 530 24.69 -11.88 4.67
C PRO A 530 25.24 -12.33 3.31
N ALA A 531 26.47 -11.92 3.00
CA ALA A 531 27.16 -12.43 1.82
C ALA A 531 27.22 -13.96 1.88
N GLU A 532 27.30 -14.60 0.71
CA GLU A 532 27.56 -16.03 0.60
C GLU A 532 28.73 -16.41 1.52
N VAL A 533 28.50 -17.36 2.42
CA VAL A 533 29.56 -17.91 3.26
C VAL A 533 30.40 -18.80 2.36
N SER A 534 31.54 -18.28 1.92
CA SER A 534 32.53 -18.98 1.09
C SER A 534 33.34 -20.00 1.87
#